data_AF-U5BSC2-F1
#
_entry.id   AF-U5BSC2-F1
#
_cell.length_a   1.000
_cell.length_b   1.000
_cell.length_c   1.000
_cell.angle_alpha   90.00
_cell.angle_beta   90.00
_cell.angle_gamma   90.00
#
_symmetry.space_group_name_H-M   'P 1'
#
loop_
_entity.id
_entity.type
_entity.pdbx_description
1 polymer ?
#
loop_
_entity_poly.entity_id
_entity_poly.type
_entity_poly.pdbx_seq_one_letter_code
_entity_poly.pdbx_strand_id
1 'polypeptide(L)'
;MTTESTLTTINSSHSGLKVAIELVYEKCGFDLTDPKLNSESLEYGACSFGLNGNKVQYRDSRITPTKTGQFVTLWKRNKDGITEPFDISDDLDFIIITSKSGDNFGQFIFPKSVLADNGIITRNGQGGKRGIRVYPPWDIATNKQAERTQNWQTKYFLTIKKDDTTDLNFVKELLTKS
;
A
#
# COMPACT_ATOMS: atom_id res chain seq x y z
N MET A 1 -14.80 11.74 -10.77
CA MET A 1 -15.57 11.47 -9.53
C MET A 1 -15.60 9.98 -9.27
N THR A 2 -15.28 9.55 -8.05
CA THR A 2 -15.55 8.18 -7.56
C THR A 2 -17.05 7.90 -7.66
N THR A 3 -17.46 6.88 -8.42
CA THR A 3 -18.88 6.56 -8.63
C THR A 3 -19.46 5.75 -7.46
N GLU A 4 -20.78 5.78 -7.27
CA GLU A 4 -21.45 4.88 -6.31
C GLU A 4 -21.10 3.41 -6.56
N SER A 5 -21.02 2.98 -7.82
CA SER A 5 -20.62 1.61 -8.17
C SER A 5 -19.21 1.25 -7.69
N THR A 6 -18.28 2.21 -7.72
CA THR A 6 -16.90 2.06 -7.24
C THR A 6 -16.87 1.87 -5.72
N LEU A 7 -17.66 2.68 -4.99
CA LEU A 7 -17.80 2.55 -3.54
C LEU A 7 -18.47 1.23 -3.15
N THR A 8 -19.50 0.78 -3.88
CA THR A 8 -20.17 -0.51 -3.65
C THR A 8 -19.22 -1.70 -3.76
N THR A 9 -18.30 -1.71 -4.73
CA THR A 9 -17.29 -2.78 -4.87
C THR A 9 -16.30 -2.82 -3.69
N ILE A 10 -15.96 -1.67 -3.11
CA ILE A 10 -14.99 -1.55 -2.00
C ILE A 10 -15.65 -1.82 -0.63
N ASN A 11 -16.96 -1.61 -0.52
CA ASN A 11 -17.70 -1.49 0.74
C ASN A 11 -17.80 -2.77 1.61
N SER A 12 -17.57 -3.98 1.08
CA SER A 12 -17.76 -5.22 1.86
C SER A 12 -16.49 -5.89 2.36
N SER A 13 -15.28 -5.49 1.92
CA SER A 13 -14.04 -6.23 2.24
C SER A 13 -12.81 -5.37 2.55
N HIS A 14 -12.83 -4.06 2.32
CA HIS A 14 -11.62 -3.21 2.36
C HIS A 14 -11.79 -1.95 3.23
N SER A 15 -12.06 -2.17 4.52
CA SER A 15 -12.28 -1.08 5.50
C SER A 15 -11.16 -0.03 5.53
N GLY A 16 -9.89 -0.43 5.33
CA GLY A 16 -8.77 0.50 5.28
C GLY A 16 -8.78 1.41 4.04
N LEU A 17 -9.05 0.84 2.87
CA LEU A 17 -9.11 1.59 1.62
C LEU A 17 -10.26 2.61 1.65
N LYS A 18 -11.42 2.23 2.19
CA LYS A 18 -12.56 3.14 2.34
C LYS A 18 -12.21 4.38 3.16
N VAL A 19 -11.57 4.20 4.32
CA VAL A 19 -11.15 5.33 5.16
C VAL A 19 -10.19 6.25 4.42
N ALA A 20 -9.23 5.70 3.65
CA ALA A 20 -8.31 6.51 2.86
C ALA A 20 -8.99 7.26 1.72
N ILE A 21 -10.01 6.68 1.09
CA ILE A 21 -10.80 7.36 0.06
C ILE A 21 -11.47 8.61 0.66
N GLU A 22 -12.26 8.42 1.73
CA GLU A 22 -13.08 9.47 2.35
C GLU A 22 -12.22 10.57 3.00
N LEU A 23 -11.16 10.18 3.70
CA LEU A 23 -10.36 11.13 4.50
C LEU A 23 -9.18 11.74 3.74
N VAL A 24 -8.77 11.14 2.62
CA VAL A 24 -7.55 11.58 1.90
C VAL A 24 -7.84 11.81 0.43
N TYR A 25 -8.20 10.76 -0.32
CA TYR A 25 -8.20 10.84 -1.78
C TYR A 25 -9.27 11.80 -2.31
N GLU A 26 -10.49 11.74 -1.77
CA GLU A 26 -11.57 12.66 -2.14
C GLU A 26 -11.20 14.12 -1.77
N LYS A 27 -10.59 14.33 -0.61
CA LYS A 27 -10.12 15.66 -0.18
C LYS A 27 -8.97 16.20 -1.02
N CYS A 28 -8.18 15.32 -1.62
CA CYS A 28 -7.15 15.67 -2.59
C CYS A 28 -7.72 15.94 -4.00
N GLY A 29 -9.00 15.66 -4.24
CA GLY A 29 -9.61 15.71 -5.59
C GLY A 29 -9.14 14.56 -6.48
N PHE A 30 -8.69 13.45 -5.89
CA PHE A 30 -8.20 12.29 -6.62
C PHE A 30 -9.34 11.34 -6.96
N ASP A 31 -9.43 11.01 -8.24
CA ASP A 31 -10.38 10.02 -8.73
C ASP A 31 -9.79 8.61 -8.60
N LEU A 32 -10.58 7.72 -8.00
CA LEU A 32 -10.34 6.28 -8.01
C LEU A 32 -11.14 5.65 -9.14
N THR A 33 -10.46 4.88 -10.00
CA THR A 33 -11.08 4.24 -11.17
C THR A 33 -10.82 2.74 -11.20
N ASP A 34 -11.74 1.98 -11.81
CA ASP A 34 -11.60 0.55 -12.12
C ASP A 34 -11.10 -0.35 -10.96
N PRO A 35 -11.72 -0.31 -9.76
CA PRO A 35 -11.32 -1.20 -8.67
C PRO A 35 -11.55 -2.66 -9.05
N LYS A 36 -10.51 -3.49 -8.85
CA LYS A 36 -10.55 -4.94 -9.07
C LYS A 36 -10.07 -5.62 -7.80
N LEU A 37 -10.98 -6.33 -7.15
CA LEU A 37 -10.65 -7.15 -5.99
C LEU A 37 -9.88 -8.39 -6.44
N ASN A 38 -8.88 -8.79 -5.66
CA ASN A 38 -8.18 -10.04 -5.87
C ASN A 38 -8.55 -11.03 -4.75
N SER A 39 -9.33 -12.05 -5.11
CA SER A 39 -9.83 -13.07 -4.19
C SER A 39 -8.73 -13.93 -3.57
N GLU A 40 -7.58 -14.08 -4.25
CA GLU A 40 -6.48 -14.94 -3.79
C GLU A 40 -5.64 -14.32 -2.66
N SER A 41 -5.85 -13.05 -2.37
CA SER A 41 -5.20 -12.33 -1.27
C SER A 41 -6.19 -11.43 -0.54
N LEU A 42 -7.44 -11.89 -0.45
CA LEU A 42 -8.52 -11.18 0.24
C LEU A 42 -8.20 -10.93 1.72
N GLU A 43 -7.49 -11.86 2.37
CA GLU A 43 -7.02 -11.71 3.76
C GLU A 43 -6.07 -10.52 3.95
N TYR A 44 -5.45 -10.02 2.88
CA TYR A 44 -4.58 -8.84 2.89
C TYR A 44 -5.21 -7.70 2.08
N GLY A 45 -6.54 -7.69 1.94
CA GLY A 45 -7.26 -6.61 1.27
C GLY A 45 -6.77 -6.38 -0.15
N ALA A 46 -6.36 -7.42 -0.88
CA ALA A 46 -5.78 -7.20 -2.21
C ALA A 46 -6.80 -6.58 -3.18
N CYS A 47 -6.44 -5.42 -3.72
CA CYS A 47 -7.24 -4.66 -4.67
C CYS A 47 -6.30 -3.92 -5.63
N SER A 48 -6.67 -3.77 -6.89
CA SER A 48 -5.97 -2.88 -7.83
C SER A 48 -6.92 -1.84 -8.37
N PHE A 49 -6.46 -0.61 -8.58
CA PHE A 49 -7.27 0.49 -9.10
C PHE A 49 -6.38 1.57 -9.74
N GLY A 50 -6.99 2.45 -10.52
CA GLY A 50 -6.41 3.74 -10.87
C GLY A 50 -6.63 4.76 -9.75
N LEU A 51 -5.64 5.60 -9.46
CA LEU A 51 -5.75 6.70 -8.51
C LEU A 51 -5.01 7.92 -9.04
N ASN A 52 -5.74 9.00 -9.32
CA ASN A 52 -5.17 10.21 -9.95
C ASN A 52 -4.37 9.87 -11.23
N GLY A 53 -4.88 8.92 -12.02
CA GLY A 53 -4.23 8.40 -13.22
C GLY A 53 -3.07 7.42 -12.99
N ASN A 54 -2.63 7.18 -11.75
CA ASN A 54 -1.60 6.19 -11.42
C ASN A 54 -2.20 4.80 -11.20
N LYS A 55 -1.47 3.75 -11.57
CA LYS A 55 -1.87 2.35 -11.37
C LYS A 55 -1.40 1.87 -9.99
N VAL A 56 -2.35 1.46 -9.15
CA VAL A 56 -2.09 1.11 -7.75
C VAL A 56 -2.37 -0.37 -7.50
N GLN A 57 -1.45 -1.01 -6.77
CA GLN A 57 -1.70 -2.27 -6.06
C GLN A 57 -1.86 -1.98 -4.58
N TYR A 58 -3.04 -2.25 -4.04
CA TYR A 58 -3.40 -2.00 -2.64
C TYR A 58 -3.35 -3.28 -1.80
N ARG A 59 -2.89 -3.16 -0.55
CA ARG A 59 -2.91 -4.23 0.46
C ARG A 59 -3.21 -3.67 1.86
N ASP A 60 -3.68 -4.52 2.75
CA ASP A 60 -3.73 -4.32 4.20
C ASP A 60 -2.61 -5.12 4.86
N SER A 61 -1.85 -4.51 5.77
CA SER A 61 -0.89 -5.22 6.62
C SER A 61 -1.56 -5.80 7.88
N ARG A 62 -0.93 -6.82 8.45
CA ARG A 62 -1.42 -7.58 9.61
C ARG A 62 -0.40 -7.58 10.74
N ILE A 63 -0.84 -7.22 11.94
CA ILE A 63 -0.03 -7.39 13.16
C ILE A 63 0.13 -8.89 13.42
N THR A 64 1.36 -9.31 13.71
CA THR A 64 1.67 -10.69 14.08
C THR A 64 2.13 -10.76 15.54
N PRO A 65 1.72 -11.74 16.35
CA PRO A 65 1.98 -11.74 17.79
C PRO A 65 3.46 -11.70 18.19
N THR A 66 4.35 -12.29 17.40
CA THR A 66 5.72 -12.61 17.82
C THR A 66 6.80 -11.67 17.28
N LYS A 67 6.45 -10.73 16.40
CA LYS A 67 7.42 -9.89 15.71
C LYS A 67 6.87 -8.47 15.53
N THR A 68 7.66 -7.47 15.89
CA THR A 68 7.40 -6.05 15.61
C THR A 68 7.22 -5.80 14.11
N GLY A 69 6.46 -4.77 13.75
CA GLY A 69 6.05 -4.49 12.39
C GLY A 69 4.82 -5.30 12.00
N GLN A 70 4.24 -4.92 10.88
CA GLN A 70 3.07 -5.59 10.31
C GLN A 70 3.49 -6.38 9.08
N PHE A 71 3.01 -7.62 8.97
CA PHE A 71 3.27 -8.47 7.82
C PHE A 71 2.26 -8.21 6.69
N VAL A 72 2.72 -8.26 5.45
CA VAL A 72 1.88 -8.09 4.27
C VAL A 72 2.39 -8.94 3.12
N THR A 73 1.48 -9.54 2.35
CA THR A 73 1.82 -10.28 1.12
C THR A 73 1.91 -9.34 -0.07
N LEU A 74 2.93 -9.55 -0.91
CA LEU A 74 3.24 -8.74 -2.10
C LEU A 74 3.64 -9.66 -3.26
N TRP A 75 2.68 -10.40 -3.79
CA TRP A 75 2.91 -11.30 -4.92
C TRP A 75 1.76 -11.23 -5.93
N LYS A 76 2.05 -11.74 -7.13
CA LYS A 76 1.11 -11.99 -8.23
C LYS A 76 1.32 -13.42 -8.75
N ARG A 77 0.42 -13.91 -9.60
CA ARG A 77 0.65 -15.16 -10.34
C ARG A 77 1.27 -14.86 -11.70
N ASN A 78 2.24 -15.67 -12.09
CA ASN A 78 2.77 -15.68 -13.45
C ASN A 78 1.83 -16.44 -14.41
N LYS A 79 2.22 -16.55 -15.68
CA LYS A 79 1.43 -17.23 -16.73
C LYS A 79 1.18 -18.71 -16.43
N ASP A 80 2.06 -19.34 -15.67
CA ASP A 80 1.97 -20.75 -15.24
C ASP A 80 1.19 -20.91 -13.94
N GLY A 81 0.62 -19.82 -13.41
CA GLY A 81 -0.11 -19.82 -12.14
C GLY A 81 0.79 -19.90 -10.91
N ILE A 82 2.10 -19.71 -11.03
CA ILE A 82 3.05 -19.75 -9.90
C ILE A 82 3.13 -18.38 -9.23
N THR A 83 3.21 -18.34 -7.90
CA THR A 83 3.36 -17.08 -7.16
C THR A 83 4.76 -16.50 -7.33
N GLU A 84 4.83 -15.26 -7.77
CA GLU A 84 6.07 -14.51 -7.96
C GLU A 84 5.97 -13.10 -7.36
N PRO A 85 7.09 -12.48 -6.99
CA PRO A 85 7.11 -11.06 -6.67
C PRO A 85 6.59 -10.21 -7.84
N PHE A 86 6.14 -9.00 -7.54
CA PHE A 86 6.00 -7.98 -8.58
C PHE A 86 7.37 -7.68 -9.20
N ASP A 87 7.36 -7.19 -10.44
CA ASP A 87 8.55 -6.77 -11.19
C ASP A 87 8.47 -5.26 -11.52
N ILE A 88 9.62 -4.61 -11.67
CA ILE A 88 9.70 -3.21 -12.10
C ILE A 88 9.06 -2.98 -13.48
N SER A 89 9.04 -4.02 -14.34
CA SER A 89 8.38 -3.99 -15.65
C SER A 89 6.86 -4.13 -15.57
N ASP A 90 6.30 -4.43 -14.39
CA ASP A 90 4.86 -4.53 -14.23
C ASP A 90 4.19 -3.18 -14.46
N ASP A 91 2.98 -3.27 -14.99
CA ASP A 91 2.11 -2.13 -15.27
C ASP A 91 1.43 -1.62 -14.00
N LEU A 92 2.25 -1.18 -13.05
CA LEU A 92 1.88 -0.50 -11.82
C LEU A 92 2.80 0.71 -11.63
N ASP A 93 2.36 1.69 -10.85
CA ASP A 93 3.14 2.86 -10.47
C ASP A 93 3.46 2.85 -8.96
N PHE A 94 2.47 2.45 -8.15
CA PHE A 94 2.57 2.41 -6.69
C PHE A 94 2.06 1.10 -6.10
N ILE A 95 2.65 0.72 -4.98
CA ILE A 95 2.03 -0.22 -4.02
C ILE A 95 1.64 0.58 -2.77
N ILE A 96 0.36 0.56 -2.44
CA ILE A 96 -0.19 1.23 -1.25
C ILE A 96 -0.54 0.18 -0.20
N ILE A 97 -0.06 0.36 1.03
CA ILE A 97 -0.25 -0.59 2.13
C ILE A 97 -0.84 0.13 3.33
N THR A 98 -2.06 -0.21 3.72
CA THR A 98 -2.68 0.31 4.94
C THR A 98 -2.19 -0.45 6.17
N SER A 99 -1.82 0.30 7.20
CA SER A 99 -1.46 -0.23 8.51
C SER A 99 -2.33 0.38 9.60
N LYS A 100 -2.70 -0.45 10.59
CA LYS A 100 -3.52 -0.03 11.74
C LYS A 100 -3.07 -0.69 13.03
N SER A 101 -3.13 0.03 14.16
CA SER A 101 -2.84 -0.49 15.50
C SER A 101 -3.53 0.35 16.58
N GLY A 102 -4.57 -0.19 17.22
CA GLY A 102 -5.45 0.60 18.08
C GLY A 102 -6.06 1.77 17.32
N ASP A 103 -5.85 3.00 17.82
CA ASP A 103 -6.29 4.23 17.16
C ASP A 103 -5.33 4.72 16.07
N ASN A 104 -4.14 4.12 15.95
CA ASN A 104 -3.19 4.47 14.90
C ASN A 104 -3.65 3.91 13.55
N PHE A 105 -3.64 4.77 12.53
CA PHE A 105 -4.05 4.42 11.17
C PHE A 105 -3.23 5.24 10.15
N GLY A 106 -2.89 4.61 9.03
CA GLY A 106 -2.12 5.26 7.98
C GLY A 106 -1.77 4.34 6.83
N GLN A 107 -1.10 4.90 5.83
CA GLN A 107 -0.74 4.21 4.60
C GLN A 107 0.72 4.44 4.23
N PHE A 108 1.38 3.35 3.86
CA PHE A 108 2.58 3.44 3.04
C PHE A 108 2.16 3.62 1.58
N ILE A 109 2.76 4.57 0.88
CA ILE A 109 2.53 4.84 -0.53
C ILE A 109 3.88 4.71 -1.24
N PHE A 110 4.23 3.50 -1.66
CA PHE A 110 5.56 3.23 -2.21
C PHE A 110 5.57 3.36 -3.74
N PRO A 111 6.38 4.26 -4.32
CA PRO A 111 6.68 4.22 -5.75
C PRO A 111 7.38 2.91 -6.10
N LYS A 112 7.10 2.36 -7.29
CA LYS A 112 7.73 1.10 -7.73
C LYS A 112 9.26 1.15 -7.76
N SER A 113 9.84 2.30 -8.11
CA SER A 113 11.29 2.50 -8.12
C SER A 113 11.89 2.27 -6.75
N VAL A 114 11.29 2.85 -5.71
CA VAL A 114 11.69 2.69 -4.30
C VAL A 114 11.61 1.24 -3.85
N LEU A 115 10.55 0.53 -4.25
CA LEU A 115 10.41 -0.90 -3.94
C LEU A 115 11.50 -1.72 -4.60
N ALA A 116 11.86 -1.42 -5.85
CA ALA A 116 12.92 -2.13 -6.57
C ALA A 116 14.30 -1.80 -5.97
N ASP A 117 14.57 -0.54 -5.64
CA ASP A 117 15.83 -0.11 -5.01
C ASP A 117 16.05 -0.77 -3.64
N ASN A 118 14.97 -1.12 -2.93
CA ASN A 118 15.00 -1.86 -1.67
C ASN A 118 14.83 -3.39 -1.85
N GLY A 119 14.88 -3.90 -3.09
CA GLY A 119 14.81 -5.32 -3.42
C GLY A 119 13.49 -5.99 -3.05
N ILE A 120 12.41 -5.22 -2.96
CA ILE A 120 11.06 -5.71 -2.61
C ILE A 120 10.36 -6.24 -3.86
N ILE A 121 10.48 -5.55 -4.99
CA ILE A 121 10.06 -6.04 -6.30
C ILE A 121 11.30 -6.40 -7.12
N THR A 122 11.13 -7.29 -8.09
CA THR A 122 12.20 -7.76 -8.96
C THR A 122 12.63 -6.64 -9.90
N ARG A 123 13.94 -6.54 -10.15
CA ARG A 123 14.52 -5.69 -11.21
C ARG A 123 15.56 -6.50 -11.95
N ASN A 124 15.37 -6.67 -13.26
CA ASN A 124 16.29 -7.45 -14.12
C ASN A 124 16.56 -8.86 -13.57
N GLY A 125 15.53 -9.54 -13.06
CA GLY A 125 15.63 -10.88 -12.48
C GLY A 125 16.31 -10.95 -11.10
N GLN A 126 16.65 -9.81 -10.48
CA GLN A 126 17.27 -9.76 -9.16
C GLN A 126 16.30 -9.22 -8.10
N GLY A 127 16.45 -9.70 -6.86
CA GLY A 127 15.63 -9.28 -5.74
C GLY A 127 14.22 -9.89 -5.78
N GLY A 128 13.24 -9.13 -5.30
CA GLY A 128 11.85 -9.57 -5.24
C GLY A 128 11.52 -10.35 -3.96
N LYS A 129 10.40 -9.97 -3.32
CA LYS A 129 9.86 -10.63 -2.12
C LYS A 129 8.37 -10.83 -2.30
N ARG A 130 7.88 -12.02 -1.95
CA ARG A 130 6.44 -12.34 -1.95
C ARG A 130 5.71 -11.83 -0.71
N GLY A 131 6.44 -11.33 0.28
CA GLY A 131 5.88 -10.72 1.48
C GLY A 131 6.96 -10.01 2.27
N ILE A 132 6.55 -8.98 3.00
CA ILE A 132 7.46 -8.11 3.75
C ILE A 132 6.90 -7.76 5.11
N ARG A 133 7.74 -7.14 5.94
CA ARG A 133 7.29 -6.36 7.09
C ARG A 133 7.33 -4.89 6.75
N VAL A 134 6.27 -4.20 7.11
CA VAL A 134 6.21 -2.74 7.16
C VAL A 134 6.23 -2.27 8.61
N TYR A 135 6.90 -1.16 8.87
CA TYR A 135 7.10 -0.61 10.22
C TYR A 135 6.53 0.81 10.27
N PRO A 136 5.24 0.98 10.58
CA PRO A 136 4.66 2.30 10.79
C PRO A 136 5.44 3.11 11.84
N PRO A 137 5.35 4.44 11.85
CA PRO A 137 6.10 5.29 12.80
C PRO A 137 5.84 4.97 14.28
N TRP A 138 4.67 4.39 14.59
CA TRP A 138 4.30 3.99 15.95
C TRP A 138 4.89 2.64 16.40
N ASP A 139 5.45 1.85 15.48
CA ASP A 139 6.14 0.60 15.83
C ASP A 139 7.60 0.90 16.21
N ILE A 140 8.12 0.27 17.26
CA ILE A 140 9.52 0.42 17.68
C ILE A 140 10.33 -0.75 17.12
N ALA A 141 11.08 -0.52 16.04
CA ALA A 141 12.01 -1.51 15.51
C ALA A 141 13.18 -1.72 16.50
N THR A 142 13.46 -2.99 16.83
CA THR A 142 14.45 -3.34 17.88
C THR A 142 15.73 -3.96 17.33
N ASN A 143 15.81 -4.23 16.03
CA ASN A 143 17.00 -4.78 15.40
C ASN A 143 17.44 -3.92 14.20
N LYS A 144 18.75 -3.92 13.92
CA LYS A 144 19.36 -3.08 12.89
C LYS A 144 18.74 -3.24 11.50
N GLN A 145 18.26 -4.43 11.14
CA GLN A 145 17.62 -4.65 9.84
C GLN A 145 16.23 -4.01 9.80
N ALA A 146 15.44 -4.17 10.87
CA ALA A 146 14.13 -3.56 11.03
C ALA A 146 14.24 -2.03 11.09
N GLU A 147 15.21 -1.47 11.83
CA GLU A 147 15.47 -0.02 11.89
C GLU A 147 15.79 0.55 10.51
N ARG A 148 16.72 -0.09 9.76
CA ARG A 148 17.03 0.33 8.38
C ARG A 148 15.81 0.26 7.48
N THR A 149 14.97 -0.76 7.66
CA THR A 149 13.74 -0.93 6.89
C THR A 149 12.72 0.16 7.23
N GLN A 150 12.51 0.42 8.51
CA GLN A 150 11.63 1.49 8.98
C GLN A 150 12.07 2.85 8.47
N ASN A 151 13.38 3.16 8.53
CA ASN A 151 13.93 4.45 8.13
C ASN A 151 13.64 4.85 6.68
N TRP A 152 13.61 3.91 5.74
CA TRP A 152 13.23 4.23 4.37
C TRP A 152 11.72 4.19 4.20
N GLN A 153 11.01 3.27 4.89
CA GLN A 153 9.57 3.13 4.75
C GLN A 153 8.81 4.36 5.25
N THR A 154 9.22 4.94 6.38
CA THR A 154 8.54 6.10 6.99
C THR A 154 8.60 7.37 6.15
N LYS A 155 9.56 7.47 5.21
CA LYS A 155 9.61 8.56 4.22
C LYS A 155 8.42 8.54 3.25
N TYR A 156 7.75 7.41 3.14
CA TYR A 156 6.61 7.17 2.26
C TYR A 156 5.34 6.86 3.06
N PHE A 157 5.30 7.24 4.34
CA PHE A 157 4.19 6.93 5.23
C PHE A 157 3.34 8.17 5.50
N LEU A 158 2.04 8.04 5.27
CA LEU A 158 1.02 9.00 5.64
C LEU A 158 0.29 8.52 6.89
N THR A 159 0.37 9.29 7.98
CA THR A 159 -0.55 9.13 9.11
C THR A 159 -1.90 9.73 8.75
N ILE A 160 -2.97 8.93 8.83
CA ILE A 160 -4.33 9.36 8.51
C ILE A 160 -5.09 9.51 9.82
N LYS A 161 -5.55 10.73 10.10
CA LYS A 161 -6.24 11.09 11.33
C LYS A 161 -7.67 11.50 11.05
N LYS A 162 -8.57 11.21 12.01
CA LYS A 162 -10.00 11.55 11.93
C LYS A 162 -10.31 13.02 12.24
N ASP A 163 -9.34 13.75 12.79
CA ASP A 163 -9.48 15.16 13.19
C ASP A 163 -9.10 16.15 12.07
N ASP A 164 -9.03 15.68 10.82
CA ASP A 164 -8.65 16.46 9.64
C ASP A 164 -7.25 17.08 9.66
N THR A 165 -6.38 16.65 10.58
CA THR A 165 -4.96 17.08 10.62
C THR A 165 -4.03 16.20 9.77
N THR A 166 -4.58 15.47 8.81
CA THR A 166 -3.82 14.66 7.84
C THR A 166 -3.10 15.58 6.85
N ASP A 167 -1.80 15.33 6.61
CA ASP A 167 -1.01 16.12 5.64
C ASP A 167 -1.36 15.74 4.20
N LEU A 168 -2.36 16.43 3.63
CA LEU A 168 -2.81 16.21 2.26
C LEU A 168 -1.80 16.69 1.21
N ASN A 169 -0.90 17.62 1.55
CA ASN A 169 0.10 18.12 0.60
C ASN A 169 1.14 17.04 0.32
N PHE A 170 1.59 16.32 1.36
CA PHE A 170 2.46 15.16 1.19
C PHE A 170 1.91 14.15 0.17
N VAL A 171 0.61 13.84 0.26
CA VAL A 171 -0.05 12.90 -0.64
C VAL A 171 -0.15 13.45 -2.06
N LYS A 172 -0.46 14.73 -2.20
CA LYS A 172 -0.51 15.41 -3.49
C LYS A 172 0.83 15.36 -4.20
N GLU A 173 1.90 15.73 -3.50
CA GLU A 173 3.26 15.68 -4.04
C GLU A 173 3.65 14.25 -4.44
N LEU A 174 3.36 13.26 -3.59
CA LEU A 174 3.77 11.88 -3.82
C LEU A 174 3.02 11.19 -4.97
N LEU A 175 1.74 11.53 -5.18
CA LEU A 175 0.87 10.95 -6.22
C LEU A 175 0.67 11.86 -7.44
N THR A 176 1.45 12.95 -7.55
CA THR A 176 1.50 13.74 -8.78
C THR A 176 2.27 12.97 -9.84
N LYS A 177 1.63 12.73 -11.00
CA LYS A 177 2.34 12.19 -12.16
C LYS A 177 3.43 13.17 -12.59
N SER A 178 4.67 12.70 -12.64
CA SER A 178 5.78 13.39 -13.30
C SER A 178 5.56 13.45 -14.81
#